data_AF-A0A3M4M6I1-F1
#
_entry.id   AF-A0A3M4M6I1-F1
#
_cell.length_a   1.000
_cell.length_b   1.000
_cell.length_c   1.000
_cell.angle_alpha   90.00
_cell.angle_beta   90.00
_cell.angle_gamma   90.00
#
_symmetry.space_group_name_H-M   'P 1'
#
loop_
_entity.id
_entity.type
_entity.pdbx_description
1 polymer ?
#
loop_
_entity_poly.entity_id
_entity_poly.type
_entity_poly.pdbx_seq_one_letter_code
_entity_poly.pdbx_strand_id
1 'polypeptide(L)'
;MNNKYALHTLTGAALLSLTLATAQAANFADKSKPFDQYHWVTTHNSYEKINQNLAEMPRQLNDGVRGFMLDLYPDNKTGINRIKVCHKTLACYGPLGNQLKNEFIPFLKKNTSEVVTIFLETYVSRSDMQEVFNAIPELADYSFNPGNFGAESWPTLNEMAHKNNRLILMTDKREVSGNYTVGAKTVTVLFDQDWIKQNHWDTLGPIASNIYAAHNFSCPTRWKDIPLNTRKVAKNTGKQWNRLFLMNQFHTVTSTIPDSAKYDNNLTYLMRRAANCGAEPNFMGINNYQNGDAFPYARALTQGGIYLWEGGNADKKRDTVCVIPSGSKTLTLPTQGCENDEAQSLSLSGISKGTRITLFDNGGGSRADDYAIIDVKRDIGIKEHVVISSFEQNSNNADYQIVYIRNNNLNGKVSRVQVGRTPGNFSDAAIAAYEGNSASQNLDCTIPFNSTHNVKMKNNSLGCSNDEIRSVKIIKAKAGTSFTMTGHPDGSFSQGRTIVTIKRDITWPVVIKSFNTSYENNDVRVEASKSIDGQISFGYFKGAQ
;
A
#
# COMPACT_ATOMS: atom_id res chain seq x y z
N MET A 1 -36.53 57.60 -0.77
CA MET A 1 -37.39 56.77 -1.66
C MET A 1 -36.68 55.46 -1.89
N ASN A 2 -37.40 54.37 -1.65
CA ASN A 2 -36.90 53.02 -1.41
C ASN A 2 -36.35 52.31 -2.66
N ASN A 3 -35.15 51.74 -2.54
CA ASN A 3 -34.71 50.60 -3.34
C ASN A 3 -35.31 49.31 -2.74
N LYS A 4 -36.01 48.52 -3.56
CA LYS A 4 -36.40 47.14 -3.23
C LYS A 4 -35.79 46.20 -4.26
N TYR A 5 -34.73 45.50 -3.86
CA TYR A 5 -34.29 44.27 -4.51
C TYR A 5 -35.07 43.10 -3.89
N ALA A 6 -35.66 42.28 -4.74
CA ALA A 6 -36.46 41.12 -4.35
C ALA A 6 -35.57 40.02 -3.76
N LEU A 7 -35.98 39.53 -2.58
CA LEU A 7 -35.38 38.41 -1.86
C LEU A 7 -36.07 37.13 -2.34
N HIS A 8 -35.37 36.26 -3.08
CA HIS A 8 -35.80 34.88 -3.26
C HIS A 8 -35.21 34.03 -2.12
N THR A 9 -36.09 33.53 -1.27
CA THR A 9 -35.83 32.59 -0.19
C THR A 9 -35.45 31.22 -0.76
N LEU A 10 -34.18 30.84 -0.64
CA LEU A 10 -33.73 29.45 -0.74
C LEU A 10 -33.56 28.91 0.68
N THR A 11 -34.60 28.26 1.18
CA THR A 11 -34.54 27.39 2.36
C THR A 11 -33.80 26.11 2.00
N GLY A 12 -32.47 26.17 1.99
CA GLY A 12 -31.60 25.01 1.92
C GLY A 12 -30.97 24.79 3.29
N ALA A 13 -31.55 23.91 4.11
CA ALA A 13 -30.91 23.42 5.32
C ALA A 13 -29.61 22.68 4.92
N ALA A 14 -28.47 23.35 5.08
CA ALA A 14 -27.17 22.69 4.99
C ALA A 14 -27.04 21.76 6.20
N LEU A 15 -27.44 20.50 6.03
CA LEU A 15 -27.01 19.40 6.88
C LEU A 15 -25.49 19.35 6.80
N LEU A 16 -24.81 19.94 7.79
CA LEU A 16 -23.42 19.62 8.09
C LEU A 16 -23.37 18.12 8.37
N SER A 17 -23.06 17.33 7.33
CA SER A 17 -22.56 15.98 7.50
C SER A 17 -21.20 16.10 8.19
N LEU A 18 -21.21 16.12 9.52
CA LEU A 18 -20.06 15.73 10.32
C LEU A 18 -19.77 14.27 9.95
N THR A 19 -18.96 14.07 8.93
CA THR A 19 -18.24 12.82 8.75
C THR A 19 -17.39 12.67 10.00
N LEU A 20 -17.88 11.91 10.98
CA LEU A 20 -17.04 11.32 12.00
C LEU A 20 -15.93 10.61 11.23
N ALA A 21 -14.73 11.21 11.20
CA ALA A 21 -13.55 10.55 10.70
C ALA A 21 -13.37 9.30 11.58
N THR A 22 -13.91 8.18 11.11
CA THR A 22 -13.57 6.87 11.64
C THR A 22 -12.06 6.80 11.59
N ALA A 23 -11.43 6.54 12.74
CA ALA A 23 -9.97 6.38 12.79
C ALA A 23 -9.55 5.48 11.63
N GLN A 24 -8.46 5.84 10.96
CA GLN A 24 -7.73 4.91 10.12
C GLN A 24 -7.11 3.90 11.10
N ALA A 25 -7.94 3.04 11.70
CA ALA A 25 -7.46 1.90 12.46
C ALA A 25 -6.45 1.18 11.56
N ALA A 26 -5.43 0.57 12.17
CA ALA A 26 -4.54 -0.29 11.44
C ALA A 26 -5.40 -1.49 10.98
N ASN A 27 -6.13 -1.30 9.88
CA ASN A 27 -7.18 -2.18 9.36
C ASN A 27 -6.49 -3.37 8.70
N PHE A 28 -5.70 -4.10 9.50
CA PHE A 28 -5.20 -5.40 9.15
C PHE A 28 -6.39 -6.35 9.18
N ALA A 29 -6.72 -6.89 8.02
CA ALA A 29 -7.78 -7.88 7.88
C ALA A 29 -7.43 -9.17 8.65
N ASP A 30 -6.14 -9.49 8.75
CA ASP A 30 -5.62 -10.63 9.50
C ASP A 30 -4.95 -10.17 10.80
N LYS A 31 -5.52 -10.60 11.94
CA LYS A 31 -5.04 -10.35 13.31
C LYS A 31 -4.52 -11.63 14.00
N SER A 32 -4.41 -12.72 13.23
CA SER A 32 -4.01 -14.04 13.72
C SER A 32 -2.49 -14.26 13.71
N LYS A 33 -1.72 -13.34 13.12
CA LYS A 33 -0.25 -13.44 13.09
C LYS A 33 0.33 -13.06 14.46
N PRO A 34 1.50 -13.61 14.84
CA PRO A 34 2.30 -13.11 15.95
C PRO A 34 2.65 -11.63 15.81
N PHE A 35 2.77 -10.91 16.93
CA PHE A 35 3.08 -9.47 16.97
C PHE A 35 4.34 -9.11 16.17
N ASP A 36 5.38 -9.95 16.17
CA ASP A 36 6.63 -9.73 15.44
C ASP A 36 6.51 -9.86 13.91
N GLN A 37 5.33 -10.15 13.38
CA GLN A 37 5.03 -10.19 11.94
C GLN A 37 4.24 -8.97 11.46
N TYR A 38 4.04 -7.98 12.32
CA TYR A 38 3.43 -6.70 11.97
C TYR A 38 4.48 -5.60 11.91
N HIS A 39 4.15 -4.61 11.10
CA HIS A 39 5.00 -3.47 10.83
C HIS A 39 4.18 -2.20 11.04
N TRP A 40 4.75 -1.24 11.76
CA TRP A 40 4.06 -0.03 12.18
C TRP A 40 4.90 1.21 11.87
N VAL A 41 4.19 2.28 11.53
CA VAL A 41 4.75 3.62 11.57
C VAL A 41 4.89 4.02 13.04
N THR A 42 6.08 4.55 13.35
CA THR A 42 6.46 5.05 14.66
C THR A 42 6.94 6.49 14.52
N THR A 43 6.39 7.40 15.31
CA THR A 43 6.84 8.80 15.29
C THR A 43 7.98 8.99 16.28
N HIS A 44 9.09 9.53 15.81
CA HIS A 44 10.18 10.00 16.67
C HIS A 44 9.77 11.32 17.31
N ASN A 45 10.05 11.47 18.62
CA ASN A 45 9.62 12.59 19.44
C ASN A 45 8.19 13.01 19.12
N SER A 46 7.25 12.07 19.30
CA SER A 46 5.85 12.18 18.87
C SER A 46 5.13 13.43 19.39
N TYR A 47 5.70 14.07 20.39
CA TYR A 47 5.19 15.23 21.10
C TYR A 47 5.70 16.58 20.55
N GLU A 48 6.71 16.59 19.69
CA GLU A 48 7.29 17.80 19.11
C GLU A 48 6.55 18.18 17.82
N LYS A 49 6.00 19.38 17.78
CA LYS A 49 5.00 19.79 16.77
C LYS A 49 5.53 20.70 15.69
N ILE A 50 6.63 21.38 15.96
CA ILE A 50 7.08 22.50 15.14
C ILE A 50 8.00 21.97 14.05
N ASN A 51 8.82 20.99 14.41
CA ASN A 51 9.97 20.57 13.65
C ASN A 51 9.93 19.09 13.28
N GLN A 52 9.11 18.27 13.94
CA GLN A 52 9.11 16.81 13.79
C GLN A 52 7.74 16.25 13.42
N ASN A 53 6.65 16.61 14.10
CA ASN A 53 5.32 16.06 13.82
C ASN A 53 4.24 17.14 13.85
N LEU A 54 3.74 17.59 12.69
CA LEU A 54 2.71 18.64 12.62
C LEU A 54 1.38 18.31 13.31
N ALA A 55 1.18 17.06 13.73
CA ALA A 55 -0.03 16.58 14.38
C ALA A 55 0.21 16.16 15.83
N GLU A 56 -0.75 16.45 16.71
CA GLU A 56 -0.80 15.96 18.09
C GLU A 56 -0.89 14.43 18.18
N MET A 57 -0.46 13.84 19.30
CA MET A 57 -0.51 12.37 19.48
C MET A 57 -1.90 11.75 19.29
N PRO A 58 -3.03 12.37 19.72
CA PRO A 58 -4.38 11.87 19.41
C PRO A 58 -4.66 11.78 17.91
N ARG A 59 -4.13 12.74 17.12
CA ARG A 59 -4.28 12.71 15.66
C ARG A 59 -3.39 11.63 15.05
N GLN A 60 -2.14 11.50 15.50
CA GLN A 60 -1.24 10.42 15.10
C GLN A 60 -1.85 9.02 15.33
N LEU A 61 -2.44 8.80 16.51
CA LEU A 61 -3.17 7.58 16.85
C LEU A 61 -4.31 7.30 15.86
N ASN A 62 -5.11 8.33 15.55
CA ASN A 62 -6.24 8.23 14.61
C ASN A 62 -5.80 8.01 13.16
N ASP A 63 -4.63 8.52 12.77
CA ASP A 63 -4.07 8.36 11.43
C ASP A 63 -3.36 7.00 11.22
N GLY A 64 -3.18 6.22 12.30
CA GLY A 64 -2.68 4.84 12.23
C GLY A 64 -1.29 4.62 12.82
N VAL A 65 -0.66 5.64 13.44
CA VAL A 65 0.60 5.49 14.17
C VAL A 65 0.38 4.55 15.36
N ARG A 66 1.30 3.58 15.55
CA ARG A 66 1.22 2.61 16.66
C ARG A 66 2.50 2.51 17.48
N GLY A 67 3.55 3.23 17.10
CA GLY A 67 4.73 3.45 17.92
C GLY A 67 4.93 4.93 18.23
N PHE A 68 5.30 5.26 19.47
CA PHE A 68 5.51 6.63 19.91
C PHE A 68 6.83 6.72 20.69
N MET A 69 7.76 7.60 20.29
CA MET A 69 8.98 7.85 21.05
C MET A 69 8.81 9.13 21.87
N LEU A 70 8.96 9.02 23.19
CA LEU A 70 8.75 10.10 24.14
C LEU A 70 9.97 10.28 25.05
N ASP A 71 10.32 11.53 25.30
CA ASP A 71 11.39 11.89 26.22
C ASP A 71 10.79 12.30 27.55
N LEU A 72 11.22 11.63 28.63
CA LEU A 72 10.68 11.83 29.97
C LEU A 72 11.66 12.60 30.83
N TYR A 73 11.20 13.74 31.37
CA TYR A 73 11.94 14.53 32.34
C TYR A 73 11.14 14.71 33.64
N PRO A 74 11.82 14.83 34.79
CA PRO A 74 11.14 15.13 36.04
C PRO A 74 10.51 16.53 35.97
N ASP A 75 9.35 16.67 36.61
CA ASP A 75 8.72 17.94 36.91
C ASP A 75 8.75 18.16 38.44
N ASN A 76 8.79 19.41 38.88
CA ASN A 76 8.74 19.74 40.31
C ASN A 76 7.34 19.53 40.90
N LYS A 77 6.35 19.19 40.06
CA LYS A 77 5.00 18.78 40.45
C LYS A 77 4.98 17.33 40.95
N THR A 78 3.83 16.93 41.48
CA THR A 78 3.58 15.60 42.05
C THR A 78 2.39 14.91 41.37
N GLY A 79 2.16 13.65 41.73
CA GLY A 79 1.09 12.78 41.26
C GLY A 79 1.14 12.58 39.75
N ILE A 80 -0.02 12.72 39.11
CA ILE A 80 -0.17 12.58 37.65
C ILE A 80 0.73 13.54 36.85
N ASN A 81 1.19 14.63 37.48
CA ASN A 81 2.00 15.67 36.86
C ASN A 81 3.51 15.52 37.13
N ARG A 82 3.94 14.47 37.82
CA ARG A 82 5.33 14.27 38.28
C ARG A 82 6.36 14.19 37.14
N ILE A 83 5.93 13.79 35.96
CA ILE A 83 6.76 13.61 34.77
C ILE A 83 6.20 14.48 33.65
N LYS A 84 7.08 15.22 32.97
CA LYS A 84 6.75 15.95 31.74
C LYS A 84 7.37 15.26 30.52
N VAL A 85 6.65 15.30 29.41
CA VAL A 85 7.12 14.88 28.09
C VAL A 85 7.66 16.09 27.35
N CYS A 86 8.96 16.09 27.09
CA CYS A 86 9.68 17.28 26.61
C CYS A 86 11.07 16.94 26.07
N HIS A 87 11.55 17.70 25.08
CA HIS A 87 12.92 17.60 24.62
C HIS A 87 13.82 18.52 25.47
N LYS A 88 14.43 17.96 26.52
CA LYS A 88 15.14 18.72 27.57
C LYS A 88 14.20 19.71 28.27
N THR A 89 14.49 21.02 28.17
CA THR A 89 13.68 22.11 28.72
C THR A 89 12.86 22.83 27.66
N LEU A 90 12.98 22.45 26.39
CA LEU A 90 12.34 23.09 25.24
C LEU A 90 11.31 22.14 24.60
N ALA A 91 10.30 22.70 23.93
CA ALA A 91 9.28 21.93 23.21
C ALA A 91 8.58 20.86 24.09
N CYS A 92 7.98 21.29 25.20
CA CYS A 92 7.22 20.39 26.06
C CYS A 92 5.76 20.27 25.61
N TYR A 93 5.22 19.06 25.66
CA TYR A 93 3.81 18.78 25.33
C TYR A 93 2.92 18.79 26.58
N GLY A 94 3.47 18.40 27.73
CA GLY A 94 2.77 18.39 29.01
C GLY A 94 3.09 17.16 29.85
N PRO A 95 2.30 16.88 30.90
CA PRO A 95 2.57 15.77 31.81
C PRO A 95 2.27 14.39 31.21
N LEU A 96 3.18 13.43 31.42
CA LEU A 96 3.05 12.03 30.95
C LEU A 96 1.72 11.42 31.40
N GLY A 97 1.38 11.61 32.67
CA GLY A 97 0.16 11.05 33.21
C GLY A 97 -1.11 11.57 32.53
N ASN A 98 -1.13 12.84 32.10
CA ASN A 98 -2.25 13.40 31.37
C ASN A 98 -2.37 12.84 29.96
N GLN A 99 -1.24 12.62 29.26
CA GLN A 99 -1.27 11.99 27.93
C GLN A 99 -1.75 10.54 28.01
N LEU A 100 -1.22 9.76 28.97
CA LEU A 100 -1.68 8.39 29.21
C LEU A 100 -3.19 8.33 29.52
N LYS A 101 -3.65 9.19 30.43
CA LYS A 101 -5.06 9.23 30.89
C LYS A 101 -6.04 9.74 29.84
N ASN A 102 -5.68 10.78 29.10
CA ASN A 102 -6.62 11.53 28.26
C ASN A 102 -6.49 11.22 26.75
N GLU A 103 -5.41 10.56 26.32
CA GLU A 103 -5.15 10.29 24.90
C GLU A 103 -5.05 8.78 24.63
N PHE A 104 -4.10 8.10 25.28
CA PHE A 104 -3.84 6.68 25.01
C PHE A 104 -4.92 5.74 25.57
N ILE A 105 -5.33 5.91 26.84
CA ILE A 105 -6.39 5.07 27.43
C ILE A 105 -7.72 5.24 26.66
N PRO A 106 -8.21 6.46 26.36
CA PRO A 106 -9.44 6.62 25.57
C PRO A 106 -9.34 6.01 24.18
N PHE A 107 -8.19 6.10 23.52
CA PHE A 107 -7.96 5.42 22.25
C PHE A 107 -8.07 3.90 22.37
N LEU A 108 -7.42 3.30 23.37
CA LEU A 108 -7.46 1.85 23.59
C LEU A 108 -8.85 1.35 23.99
N LYS A 109 -9.63 2.13 24.76
CA LYS A 109 -11.04 1.87 25.06
C LYS A 109 -11.89 1.81 23.81
N LYS A 110 -11.75 2.84 22.95
CA LYS A 110 -12.52 2.97 21.73
C LYS A 110 -12.15 1.90 20.69
N ASN A 111 -10.88 1.48 20.66
CA ASN A 111 -10.36 0.57 19.65
C ASN A 111 -9.82 -0.71 20.31
N THR A 112 -10.71 -1.65 20.63
CA THR A 112 -10.42 -2.84 21.47
C THR A 112 -9.43 -3.83 20.86
N SER A 113 -9.16 -3.76 19.55
CA SER A 113 -8.19 -4.62 18.87
C SER A 113 -6.82 -3.98 18.65
N GLU A 114 -6.65 -2.71 18.97
CA GLU A 114 -5.41 -1.98 18.66
C GLU A 114 -4.40 -2.16 19.77
N VAL A 115 -3.14 -2.38 19.37
CA VAL A 115 -1.97 -2.44 20.26
C VAL A 115 -1.12 -1.20 20.01
N VAL A 116 -0.72 -0.52 21.08
CA VAL A 116 0.14 0.67 21.03
C VAL A 116 1.44 0.41 21.78
N THR A 117 2.56 0.80 21.18
CA THR A 117 3.89 0.76 21.79
C THR A 117 4.39 2.16 22.05
N ILE A 118 4.88 2.41 23.26
CA ILE A 118 5.51 3.68 23.64
C ILE A 118 6.95 3.37 24.06
N PHE A 119 7.91 3.98 23.35
CA PHE A 119 9.33 3.97 23.66
C PHE A 119 9.67 5.21 24.48
N LEU A 120 10.31 5.01 25.63
CA LEU A 120 10.58 6.04 26.63
C LEU A 120 12.09 6.28 26.72
N GLU A 121 12.55 7.41 26.20
CA GLU A 121 13.88 7.93 26.53
C GLU A 121 13.79 8.60 27.91
N THR A 122 14.43 8.01 28.90
CA THR A 122 14.04 8.21 30.30
C THR A 122 15.14 8.91 31.11
N TYR A 123 14.83 10.11 31.60
CA TYR A 123 15.67 10.88 32.55
C TYR A 123 15.03 10.98 33.95
N VAL A 124 14.00 10.19 34.21
CA VAL A 124 13.28 10.12 35.49
C VAL A 124 13.66 8.88 36.28
N SER A 125 13.37 8.92 37.58
CA SER A 125 13.59 7.77 38.46
C SER A 125 12.42 6.78 38.41
N ARG A 126 12.66 5.56 38.92
CA ARG A 126 11.60 4.57 39.16
C ARG A 126 10.49 5.10 40.06
N SER A 127 10.83 5.88 41.08
CA SER A 127 9.84 6.49 41.99
C SER A 127 8.92 7.49 41.28
N ASP A 128 9.46 8.27 40.35
CA ASP A 128 8.64 9.23 39.57
C ASP A 128 7.60 8.49 38.71
N MET A 129 8.02 7.38 38.08
CA MET A 129 7.12 6.52 37.29
C MET A 129 6.05 5.87 38.18
N GLN A 130 6.45 5.34 39.34
CA GLN A 130 5.52 4.75 40.31
C GLN A 130 4.47 5.76 40.77
N GLU A 131 4.85 7.01 41.00
CA GLU A 131 3.93 8.09 41.40
C GLU A 131 2.91 8.41 40.30
N VAL A 132 3.33 8.52 39.04
CA VAL A 132 2.43 8.70 37.90
C VAL A 132 1.48 7.52 37.74
N PHE A 133 1.98 6.29 37.82
CA PHE A 133 1.16 5.08 37.69
C PHE A 133 0.14 4.93 38.83
N ASN A 134 0.51 5.26 40.06
CA ASN A 134 -0.42 5.29 41.19
C ASN A 134 -1.56 6.29 41.00
N ALA A 135 -1.31 7.39 40.28
CA ALA A 135 -2.34 8.36 39.94
C ALA A 135 -3.27 7.91 38.80
N ILE A 136 -2.96 6.80 38.11
CA ILE A 136 -3.73 6.26 36.98
C ILE A 136 -3.90 4.72 37.11
N PRO A 137 -4.63 4.22 38.13
CA PRO A 137 -4.79 2.77 38.32
C PRO A 137 -5.37 2.01 37.12
N GLU A 138 -6.21 2.68 36.33
CA GLU A 138 -6.79 2.14 35.10
C GLU A 138 -5.75 1.79 34.03
N LEU A 139 -4.55 2.39 34.04
CA LEU A 139 -3.50 2.08 33.07
C LEU A 139 -3.12 0.59 33.10
N ALA A 140 -3.16 -0.02 34.28
CA ALA A 140 -2.83 -1.43 34.49
C ALA A 140 -3.77 -2.38 33.74
N ASP A 141 -4.98 -1.95 33.38
CA ASP A 141 -5.93 -2.77 32.62
C ASP A 141 -5.50 -3.02 31.17
N TYR A 142 -4.63 -2.16 30.64
CA TYR A 142 -4.15 -2.23 29.26
C TYR A 142 -2.70 -2.71 29.16
N SER A 143 -1.96 -2.71 30.27
CA SER A 143 -0.52 -2.93 30.28
C SER A 143 -0.16 -4.31 29.74
N PHE A 144 0.74 -4.34 28.77
CA PHE A 144 1.29 -5.58 28.24
C PHE A 144 2.30 -6.16 29.22
N ASN A 145 2.03 -7.37 29.71
CA ASN A 145 2.99 -8.14 30.51
C ASN A 145 3.36 -9.45 29.78
N PRO A 146 4.63 -9.66 29.41
CA PRO A 146 5.09 -10.88 28.75
C PRO A 146 4.79 -12.17 29.53
N GLY A 147 4.69 -12.08 30.87
CA GLY A 147 4.35 -13.22 31.74
C GLY A 147 2.96 -13.79 31.49
N ASN A 148 2.06 -13.03 30.85
CA ASN A 148 0.71 -13.48 30.53
C ASN A 148 0.62 -14.38 29.28
N PHE A 149 1.76 -14.65 28.61
CA PHE A 149 1.83 -15.34 27.33
C PHE A 149 2.87 -16.47 27.34
N GLY A 150 2.78 -17.38 26.37
CA GLY A 150 3.70 -18.51 26.23
C GLY A 150 5.16 -18.09 26.00
N ALA A 151 6.08 -19.06 26.08
CA ALA A 151 7.51 -18.80 25.91
C ALA A 151 7.97 -18.85 24.44
N GLU A 152 7.25 -19.55 23.56
CA GLU A 152 7.74 -19.94 22.23
C GLU A 152 7.77 -18.80 21.21
N SER A 153 6.71 -17.99 21.15
CA SER A 153 6.56 -16.91 20.17
C SER A 153 5.83 -15.71 20.77
N TRP A 154 5.96 -14.56 20.13
CA TRP A 154 5.10 -13.42 20.43
C TRP A 154 3.63 -13.84 20.35
N PRO A 155 2.76 -13.33 21.24
CA PRO A 155 1.33 -13.52 21.10
C PRO A 155 0.82 -12.86 19.82
N THR A 156 -0.30 -13.37 19.33
CA THR A 156 -1.03 -12.78 18.21
C THR A 156 -1.74 -11.49 18.64
N LEU A 157 -2.09 -10.62 17.69
CA LEU A 157 -2.89 -9.43 18.01
C LEU A 157 -4.25 -9.80 18.63
N ASN A 158 -4.85 -10.91 18.19
CA ASN A 158 -6.09 -11.42 18.77
C ASN A 158 -5.92 -11.84 20.24
N GLU A 159 -4.83 -12.53 20.59
CA GLU A 159 -4.56 -12.92 21.99
C GLU A 159 -4.28 -11.71 22.88
N MET A 160 -3.51 -10.74 22.37
CA MET A 160 -3.25 -9.48 23.06
C MET A 160 -4.55 -8.71 23.32
N ALA A 161 -5.44 -8.67 22.32
CA ALA A 161 -6.73 -8.02 22.46
C ALA A 161 -7.67 -8.74 23.42
N HIS A 162 -7.74 -10.07 23.34
CA HIS A 162 -8.58 -10.88 24.20
C HIS A 162 -8.19 -10.75 25.69
N LYS A 163 -6.88 -10.65 25.98
CA LYS A 163 -6.36 -10.44 27.35
C LYS A 163 -6.25 -8.97 27.75
N ASN A 164 -6.66 -8.04 26.89
CA ASN A 164 -6.48 -6.59 27.03
C ASN A 164 -5.02 -6.15 27.34
N ASN A 165 -4.02 -6.92 26.94
CA ASN A 165 -2.60 -6.61 27.11
C ASN A 165 -2.09 -5.88 25.86
N ARG A 166 -2.49 -4.61 25.71
CA ARG A 166 -2.42 -3.86 24.44
C ARG A 166 -1.59 -2.57 24.49
N LEU A 167 -1.08 -2.19 25.65
CA LEU A 167 -0.16 -1.06 25.81
C LEU A 167 1.22 -1.57 26.20
N ILE A 168 2.15 -1.53 25.25
CA ILE A 168 3.55 -1.90 25.46
C ILE A 168 4.32 -0.63 25.85
N LEU A 169 4.95 -0.65 27.03
CA LEU A 169 5.85 0.41 27.47
C LEU A 169 7.28 -0.14 27.45
N MET A 170 8.19 0.54 26.76
CA MET A 170 9.61 0.20 26.69
C MET A 170 10.45 1.39 27.14
N THR A 171 11.47 1.18 27.97
CA THR A 171 12.39 2.22 28.47
C THR A 171 13.83 1.88 28.09
N ASP A 172 14.63 2.91 27.86
CA ASP A 172 16.08 2.83 27.65
C ASP A 172 16.89 2.70 28.96
N LYS A 173 16.21 2.71 30.12
CA LYS A 173 16.83 2.61 31.46
C LYS A 173 16.43 1.34 32.21
N ARG A 174 17.41 0.49 32.52
CA ARG A 174 17.16 -0.78 33.21
C ARG A 174 16.56 -0.56 34.61
N GLU A 175 17.00 0.47 35.32
CA GLU A 175 16.52 0.88 36.64
C GLU A 175 15.04 1.31 36.67
N VAL A 176 14.49 1.73 35.53
CA VAL A 176 13.06 2.09 35.37
C VAL A 176 12.23 0.91 34.85
N SER A 177 12.84 -0.13 34.31
CA SER A 177 12.12 -1.32 33.84
C SER A 177 11.59 -2.21 34.98
N GLY A 178 10.63 -3.07 34.69
CA GLY A 178 10.06 -4.06 35.61
C GLY A 178 8.58 -3.82 35.92
N ASN A 179 8.08 -4.56 36.91
CA ASN A 179 6.68 -4.50 37.36
C ASN A 179 6.49 -3.41 38.41
N TYR A 180 5.45 -2.60 38.24
CA TYR A 180 4.99 -1.58 39.16
C TYR A 180 3.66 -2.02 39.76
N THR A 181 3.60 -2.09 41.08
CA THR A 181 2.36 -2.41 41.79
C THR A 181 1.46 -1.19 41.80
N VAL A 182 0.24 -1.32 41.28
CA VAL A 182 -0.74 -0.23 41.23
C VAL A 182 -2.06 -0.76 41.76
N GLY A 183 -2.31 -0.52 43.05
CA GLY A 183 -3.39 -1.20 43.77
C GLY A 183 -3.17 -2.72 43.76
N ALA A 184 -4.19 -3.47 43.32
CA ALA A 184 -4.11 -4.93 43.16
C ALA A 184 -3.62 -5.38 41.77
N LYS A 185 -3.26 -4.44 40.88
CA LYS A 185 -2.85 -4.70 39.51
C LYS A 185 -1.37 -4.35 39.29
N THR A 186 -0.89 -4.61 38.08
CA THR A 186 0.50 -4.37 37.71
C THR A 186 0.59 -3.59 36.41
N VAL A 187 1.43 -2.56 36.37
CA VAL A 187 1.92 -1.96 35.12
C VAL A 187 3.32 -2.50 34.88
N THR A 188 3.58 -3.05 33.69
CA THR A 188 4.89 -3.56 33.30
C THR A 188 5.57 -2.61 32.32
N VAL A 189 6.81 -2.23 32.64
CA VAL A 189 7.68 -1.46 31.74
C VAL A 189 8.85 -2.34 31.32
N LEU A 190 9.06 -2.52 30.02
CA LEU A 190 10.09 -3.41 29.48
C LEU A 190 11.41 -2.64 29.26
N PHE A 191 12.56 -3.27 29.52
CA PHE A 191 13.85 -2.70 29.14
C PHE A 191 14.14 -2.97 27.67
N ASP A 192 14.29 -1.94 26.84
CA ASP A 192 14.33 -2.05 25.38
C ASP A 192 15.37 -3.06 24.85
N GLN A 193 16.60 -3.03 25.38
CA GLN A 193 17.69 -3.91 25.00
C GLN A 193 17.44 -5.39 25.32
N ASP A 194 16.44 -5.73 26.14
CA ASP A 194 16.04 -7.12 26.34
C ASP A 194 15.11 -7.62 25.21
N TRP A 195 14.39 -6.74 24.51
CA TRP A 195 13.29 -7.10 23.59
C TRP A 195 13.49 -6.70 22.13
N ILE A 196 14.23 -5.62 21.87
CA ILE A 196 14.37 -5.05 20.53
C ILE A 196 15.82 -4.98 20.09
N LYS A 197 16.02 -4.73 18.81
CA LYS A 197 17.27 -4.22 18.22
C LYS A 197 16.96 -2.93 17.50
N GLN A 198 17.96 -2.06 17.39
CA GLN A 198 17.79 -0.73 16.83
C GLN A 198 19.05 -0.35 16.05
N ASN A 199 18.89 0.35 14.91
CA ASN A 199 20.04 0.98 14.26
C ASN A 199 20.38 2.32 14.92
N HIS A 200 21.62 2.77 14.78
CA HIS A 200 22.01 4.09 15.23
C HIS A 200 21.19 5.17 14.51
N TRP A 201 20.77 6.20 15.23
CA TRP A 201 19.78 7.18 14.76
C TRP A 201 20.39 8.34 13.96
N ASP A 202 21.68 8.62 14.12
CA ASP A 202 22.33 9.81 13.58
C ASP A 202 22.92 9.68 12.16
N THR A 203 22.62 8.58 11.47
CA THR A 203 23.29 8.29 10.20
C THR A 203 22.74 9.09 9.02
N LEU A 204 21.53 9.66 9.11
CA LEU A 204 21.02 10.56 8.07
C LEU A 204 21.63 11.97 8.19
N GLY A 205 22.45 12.23 9.21
CA GLY A 205 23.07 13.53 9.42
C GLY A 205 22.13 14.58 10.02
N PRO A 206 22.58 15.83 10.18
CA PRO A 206 21.85 16.85 10.93
C PRO A 206 20.69 17.51 10.16
N ILE A 207 20.78 17.62 8.82
CA ILE A 207 19.84 18.40 7.98
C ILE A 207 19.54 17.65 6.68
N ALA A 208 18.27 17.66 6.25
CA ALA A 208 17.78 17.13 4.98
C ALA A 208 18.03 18.09 3.78
N SER A 209 19.26 18.57 3.57
CA SER A 209 19.55 19.56 2.52
C SER A 209 20.01 18.95 1.18
N ASN A 210 20.63 17.77 1.20
CA ASN A 210 21.00 17.00 0.02
C ASN A 210 21.16 15.52 0.38
N ILE A 211 20.25 14.67 -0.08
CA ILE A 211 20.23 13.22 0.21
C ILE A 211 21.55 12.51 -0.11
N TYR A 212 22.17 12.82 -1.24
CA TYR A 212 23.39 12.12 -1.70
C TYR A 212 24.66 12.60 -1.01
N ALA A 213 24.67 13.84 -0.51
CA ALA A 213 25.82 14.42 0.19
C ALA A 213 25.74 14.29 1.72
N ALA A 214 24.53 14.21 2.28
CA ALA A 214 24.31 14.24 3.73
C ALA A 214 23.89 12.88 4.33
N HIS A 215 23.21 12.01 3.59
CA HIS A 215 22.71 10.76 4.15
C HIS A 215 23.74 9.63 4.08
N ASN A 216 24.10 9.09 5.24
CA ASN A 216 24.74 7.79 5.35
C ASN A 216 23.67 6.71 5.53
N PHE A 217 23.31 6.03 4.44
CA PHE A 217 22.35 4.93 4.47
C PHE A 217 22.88 3.64 5.12
N SER A 218 24.14 3.60 5.58
CA SER A 218 24.62 2.46 6.38
C SER A 218 23.78 2.30 7.64
N CYS A 219 23.60 1.05 8.07
CA CYS A 219 22.74 0.72 9.19
C CYS A 219 23.54 0.09 10.34
N PRO A 220 24.42 0.87 11.01
CA PRO A 220 25.12 0.38 12.19
C PRO A 220 24.13 0.11 13.31
N THR A 221 24.41 -0.89 14.14
CA THR A 221 23.60 -1.13 15.35
C THR A 221 23.75 0.04 16.33
N ARG A 222 22.69 0.35 17.08
CA ARG A 222 22.72 1.29 18.21
C ARG A 222 23.58 0.76 19.35
N TRP A 223 23.52 -0.55 19.60
CA TRP A 223 24.18 -1.18 20.74
C TRP A 223 25.19 -2.21 20.25
N LYS A 224 26.46 -2.00 20.59
CA LYS A 224 27.56 -2.88 20.20
C LYS A 224 27.31 -4.35 20.58
N ASP A 225 26.71 -4.58 21.74
CA ASP A 225 26.43 -5.92 22.28
C ASP A 225 25.14 -6.55 21.70
N ILE A 226 24.39 -5.81 20.89
CA ILE A 226 23.17 -6.30 20.22
C ILE A 226 23.26 -5.96 18.72
N PRO A 227 24.03 -6.73 17.94
CA PRO A 227 24.07 -6.59 16.49
C PRO A 227 22.68 -6.71 15.82
N LEU A 228 22.50 -6.10 14.64
CA LEU A 228 21.20 -6.15 13.95
C LEU A 228 20.81 -7.55 13.45
N ASN A 229 21.74 -8.50 13.40
CA ASN A 229 21.43 -9.91 13.09
C ASN A 229 21.00 -10.73 14.32
N THR A 230 21.02 -10.17 15.54
CA THR A 230 20.53 -10.85 16.75
C THR A 230 19.04 -11.14 16.58
N ARG A 231 18.67 -12.43 16.67
CA ARG A 231 17.31 -12.90 16.36
C ARG A 231 16.41 -13.03 17.58
N LYS A 232 16.92 -13.47 18.72
CA LYS A 232 16.11 -13.79 19.91
C LYS A 232 16.26 -12.73 21.00
N VAL A 233 15.18 -12.53 21.75
CA VAL A 233 15.16 -11.65 22.93
C VAL A 233 16.17 -12.14 23.98
N ALA A 234 16.53 -11.29 24.93
CA ALA A 234 17.55 -11.62 25.92
C ALA A 234 17.14 -12.83 26.78
N LYS A 235 18.11 -13.67 27.15
CA LYS A 235 17.86 -14.93 27.90
C LYS A 235 17.14 -14.70 29.24
N ASN A 236 17.43 -13.59 29.91
CA ASN A 236 16.82 -13.19 31.18
C ASN A 236 15.30 -12.94 31.09
N THR A 237 14.75 -12.75 29.89
CA THR A 237 13.30 -12.61 29.69
C THR A 237 12.55 -13.94 29.89
N GLY A 238 13.24 -15.08 29.82
CA GLY A 238 12.62 -16.40 29.83
C GLY A 238 11.81 -16.73 28.56
N LYS A 239 11.97 -15.96 27.49
CA LYS A 239 11.23 -16.11 26.22
C LYS A 239 12.15 -16.55 25.08
N GLN A 240 11.59 -17.29 24.12
CA GLN A 240 12.20 -17.65 22.83
C GLN A 240 11.69 -16.78 21.68
N TRP A 241 11.12 -15.62 22.01
CA TRP A 241 10.54 -14.70 21.03
C TRP A 241 11.61 -14.08 20.14
N ASN A 242 11.23 -13.67 18.93
CA ASN A 242 12.13 -12.92 18.08
C ASN A 242 12.27 -11.48 18.58
N ARG A 243 13.45 -10.88 18.45
CA ARG A 243 13.65 -9.45 18.68
C ARG A 243 12.91 -8.65 17.63
N LEU A 244 12.15 -7.67 18.09
CA LEU A 244 11.56 -6.67 17.21
C LEU A 244 12.65 -5.72 16.71
N PHE A 245 12.50 -5.22 15.49
CA PHE A 245 13.41 -4.22 14.94
C PHE A 245 12.74 -2.84 14.92
N LEU A 246 13.33 -1.89 15.65
CA LEU A 246 13.04 -0.47 15.53
C LEU A 246 14.06 0.17 14.59
N MET A 247 13.61 0.56 13.40
CA MET A 247 14.46 1.25 12.44
C MET A 247 14.35 2.75 12.60
N ASN A 248 15.45 3.43 12.94
CA ASN A 248 15.51 4.88 12.94
C ASN A 248 15.81 5.40 11.53
N GLN A 249 14.95 6.28 11.05
CA GLN A 249 14.99 6.94 9.75
C GLN A 249 14.58 8.41 9.94
N PHE A 250 15.44 9.19 10.61
CA PHE A 250 15.23 10.61 10.85
C PHE A 250 16.56 11.34 11.08
N HIS A 251 16.52 12.67 10.99
CA HIS A 251 17.65 13.57 11.23
C HIS A 251 17.78 13.99 12.70
N THR A 252 19.00 14.37 13.11
CA THR A 252 19.30 14.72 14.52
C THR A 252 18.96 16.16 14.92
N VAL A 253 18.91 17.12 13.97
CA VAL A 253 18.74 18.56 14.30
C VAL A 253 17.49 19.15 13.69
N THR A 254 17.29 19.05 12.38
CA THR A 254 16.12 19.63 11.73
C THR A 254 15.46 18.66 10.74
N SER A 255 14.22 18.29 11.04
CA SER A 255 13.23 17.83 10.04
C SER A 255 12.25 18.96 9.68
N THR A 256 12.69 20.23 9.83
CA THR A 256 11.86 21.44 9.86
C THR A 256 11.25 21.85 8.52
N ILE A 257 11.28 20.98 7.53
CA ILE A 257 10.59 21.21 6.26
C ILE A 257 9.86 19.91 5.91
N PRO A 258 8.59 19.98 5.49
CA PRO A 258 7.88 18.87 4.83
C PRO A 258 8.73 18.16 3.75
N ASP A 259 9.70 18.85 3.16
CA ASP A 259 10.72 18.33 2.24
C ASP A 259 11.59 17.22 2.82
N SER A 260 11.91 17.21 4.13
CA SER A 260 12.69 16.11 4.72
C SER A 260 11.97 14.77 4.58
N ALA A 261 10.66 14.73 4.84
CA ALA A 261 9.84 13.53 4.66
C ALA A 261 9.65 13.15 3.19
N LYS A 262 9.69 14.12 2.25
CA LYS A 262 9.69 13.82 0.81
C LYS A 262 10.88 12.92 0.44
N TYR A 263 11.99 13.02 1.16
CA TYR A 263 13.18 12.18 0.94
C TYR A 263 13.22 11.00 1.91
N ASP A 264 13.14 11.23 3.21
CA ASP A 264 13.35 10.22 4.25
C ASP A 264 12.27 9.13 4.26
N ASN A 265 11.01 9.54 4.03
CA ASN A 265 9.86 8.66 4.05
C ASN A 265 9.48 8.18 2.65
N ASN A 266 10.22 8.55 1.60
CA ASN A 266 10.01 8.00 0.27
C ASN A 266 10.35 6.50 0.25
N LEU A 267 9.52 5.72 -0.45
CA LEU A 267 9.59 4.27 -0.47
C LEU A 267 10.97 3.74 -0.85
N THR A 268 11.61 4.35 -1.84
CA THR A 268 12.95 3.95 -2.31
C THR A 268 13.95 3.97 -1.16
N TYR A 269 13.95 5.05 -0.36
CA TYR A 269 14.92 5.22 0.72
C TYR A 269 14.56 4.39 1.95
N LEU A 270 13.27 4.22 2.26
CA LEU A 270 12.82 3.28 3.30
C LEU A 270 13.25 1.84 2.98
N MET A 271 13.08 1.40 1.73
CA MET A 271 13.47 0.06 1.28
C MET A 271 15.00 -0.11 1.27
N ARG A 272 15.75 0.89 0.79
CA ARG A 272 17.22 0.88 0.83
C ARG A 272 17.74 0.80 2.27
N ARG A 273 17.13 1.55 3.19
CA ARG A 273 17.48 1.48 4.62
C ARG A 273 17.27 0.08 5.17
N ALA A 274 16.08 -0.49 5.00
CA ALA A 274 15.77 -1.84 5.48
C ALA A 274 16.72 -2.90 4.89
N ALA A 275 17.04 -2.79 3.60
CA ALA A 275 18.00 -3.66 2.93
C ALA A 275 19.41 -3.55 3.54
N ASN A 276 19.90 -2.33 3.78
CA ASN A 276 21.20 -2.10 4.42
C ASN A 276 21.25 -2.61 5.87
N CYS A 277 20.12 -2.60 6.58
CA CYS A 277 20.00 -3.19 7.91
C CYS A 277 19.94 -4.73 7.90
N GLY A 278 19.68 -5.35 6.74
CA GLY A 278 19.48 -6.80 6.62
C GLY A 278 18.25 -7.32 7.34
N ALA A 279 17.27 -6.45 7.63
CA ALA A 279 16.05 -6.78 8.35
C ALA A 279 14.92 -5.81 7.99
N GLU A 280 13.71 -6.35 7.86
CA GLU A 280 12.49 -5.54 7.77
C GLU A 280 12.14 -4.97 9.15
N PRO A 281 11.75 -3.69 9.24
CA PRO A 281 11.45 -3.03 10.52
C PRO A 281 10.07 -3.39 11.03
N ASN A 282 9.97 -3.87 12.28
CA ASN A 282 8.67 -3.92 12.96
C ASN A 282 8.17 -2.50 13.24
N PHE A 283 9.07 -1.59 13.61
CA PHE A 283 8.75 -0.19 13.85
C PHE A 283 9.61 0.69 12.94
N MET A 284 8.98 1.54 12.15
CA MET A 284 9.67 2.55 11.34
C MET A 284 9.60 3.89 12.08
N GLY A 285 10.66 4.21 12.83
CA GLY A 285 10.83 5.48 13.51
C GLY A 285 11.17 6.58 12.52
N ILE A 286 10.26 7.53 12.32
CA ILE A 286 10.36 8.62 11.35
C ILE A 286 9.89 9.95 11.94
N ASN A 287 10.24 11.05 11.28
CA ASN A 287 9.59 12.36 11.47
C ASN A 287 8.55 12.59 10.37
N ASN A 288 7.60 13.51 10.60
CA ASN A 288 6.65 14.02 9.60
C ASN A 288 5.84 12.90 8.91
N TYR A 289 5.31 11.98 9.70
CA TYR A 289 4.68 10.73 9.28
C TYR A 289 3.54 10.85 8.24
N GLN A 290 2.93 12.03 8.10
CA GLN A 290 1.86 12.30 7.13
C GLN A 290 2.37 12.40 5.69
N ASN A 291 3.68 12.60 5.50
CA ASN A 291 4.32 12.75 4.21
C ASN A 291 5.13 11.48 3.86
N GLY A 292 5.04 11.04 2.60
CA GLY A 292 5.74 9.87 2.06
C GLY A 292 4.97 8.55 2.20
N ASP A 293 5.71 7.45 2.09
CA ASP A 293 5.20 6.10 1.81
C ASP A 293 5.18 5.17 3.03
N ALA A 294 5.48 5.69 4.22
CA ALA A 294 5.68 4.86 5.41
C ALA A 294 4.45 4.01 5.75
N PHE A 295 3.24 4.57 5.65
CA PHE A 295 2.00 3.83 5.89
C PHE A 295 1.73 2.72 4.86
N PRO A 296 1.66 2.98 3.54
CA PRO A 296 1.47 1.92 2.57
C PRO A 296 2.60 0.88 2.64
N TYR A 297 3.83 1.28 2.91
CA TYR A 297 4.95 0.34 3.08
C TYR A 297 4.79 -0.55 4.31
N ALA A 298 4.48 0.01 5.49
CA ALA A 298 4.22 -0.77 6.71
C ALA A 298 3.12 -1.82 6.49
N ARG A 299 2.04 -1.42 5.79
CA ARG A 299 0.94 -2.30 5.46
C ARG A 299 1.39 -3.40 4.49
N ALA A 300 2.15 -3.06 3.46
CA ALA A 300 2.64 -4.01 2.49
C ALA A 300 3.59 -5.06 3.09
N LEU A 301 4.46 -4.66 4.02
CA LEU A 301 5.30 -5.61 4.77
C LEU A 301 4.46 -6.60 5.61
N THR A 302 3.36 -6.12 6.18
CA THR A 302 2.47 -6.94 7.03
C THR A 302 1.59 -7.90 6.23
N GLN A 303 0.99 -7.44 5.13
CA GLN A 303 -0.09 -8.16 4.44
C GLN A 303 0.18 -8.47 2.96
N GLY A 304 1.36 -8.11 2.46
CA GLY A 304 1.71 -8.21 1.04
C GLY A 304 1.45 -6.91 0.30
N GLY A 305 2.08 -6.75 -0.85
CA GLY A 305 1.93 -5.59 -1.71
C GLY A 305 2.44 -5.80 -3.12
N ILE A 306 2.02 -4.88 -3.99
CA ILE A 306 2.45 -4.73 -5.37
C ILE A 306 3.38 -3.52 -5.40
N TYR A 307 4.65 -3.73 -5.74
CA TYR A 307 5.66 -2.68 -5.80
C TYR A 307 5.88 -2.29 -7.26
N LEU A 308 5.67 -1.02 -7.60
CA LEU A 308 5.87 -0.47 -8.94
C LEU A 308 7.26 0.17 -9.03
N TRP A 309 7.97 -0.04 -10.13
CA TRP A 309 9.35 0.39 -10.31
C TRP A 309 9.52 1.20 -11.60
N GLU A 310 10.32 2.26 -11.55
CA GLU A 310 10.65 3.06 -12.74
C GLU A 310 11.59 2.31 -13.70
N GLY A 311 12.36 1.35 -13.19
CA GLY A 311 13.22 0.50 -14.02
C GLY A 311 12.50 -0.77 -14.47
N GLY A 312 12.90 -1.32 -15.61
CA GLY A 312 12.58 -2.71 -15.97
C GLY A 312 13.14 -3.71 -14.94
N ASN A 313 12.59 -4.92 -14.90
CA ASN A 313 13.06 -6.02 -14.02
C ASN A 313 13.08 -5.70 -12.52
N ALA A 314 12.23 -4.78 -12.04
CA ALA A 314 12.25 -4.28 -10.66
C ALA A 314 13.66 -3.81 -10.24
N ASP A 315 14.33 -3.02 -11.09
CA ASP A 315 15.69 -2.54 -10.84
C ASP A 315 15.75 -1.65 -9.59
N LYS A 316 16.35 -2.20 -8.52
CA LYS A 316 16.51 -1.54 -7.22
C LYS A 316 17.49 -0.36 -7.24
N LYS A 317 18.24 -0.17 -8.33
CA LYS A 317 19.09 1.02 -8.54
C LYS A 317 18.28 2.23 -8.97
N ARG A 318 17.09 2.02 -9.55
CA ARG A 318 16.12 3.04 -9.91
C ARG A 318 15.14 3.26 -8.75
N ASP A 319 14.26 4.25 -8.90
CA ASP A 319 13.31 4.58 -7.86
C ASP A 319 12.11 3.62 -7.90
N THR A 320 11.58 3.38 -6.70
CA THR A 320 10.32 2.66 -6.52
C THR A 320 9.21 3.70 -6.60
N VAL A 321 8.34 3.60 -7.60
CA VAL A 321 7.25 4.55 -7.82
C VAL A 321 6.30 4.56 -6.63
N CYS A 322 5.84 3.37 -6.24
CA CYS A 322 5.08 3.18 -5.02
C CYS A 322 4.84 1.71 -4.67
N VAL A 323 4.19 1.50 -3.52
CA VAL A 323 3.69 0.21 -3.07
C VAL A 323 2.19 0.27 -2.81
N ILE A 324 1.47 -0.69 -3.39
CA ILE A 324 0.04 -0.88 -3.19
C ILE A 324 -0.15 -2.08 -2.27
N PRO A 325 -0.60 -1.90 -1.01
CA PRO A 325 -0.88 -3.03 -0.12
C PRO A 325 -1.91 -3.98 -0.73
N SER A 326 -1.73 -5.28 -0.48
CA SER A 326 -2.62 -6.35 -0.94
C SER A 326 -4.07 -6.05 -0.55
N GLY A 327 -4.98 -6.22 -1.51
CA GLY A 327 -6.40 -5.85 -1.39
C GLY A 327 -6.92 -5.18 -2.65
N SER A 328 -8.23 -5.08 -2.78
CA SER A 328 -8.85 -4.39 -3.92
C SER A 328 -8.69 -2.88 -3.79
N LYS A 329 -8.19 -2.24 -4.83
CA LYS A 329 -7.93 -0.79 -4.86
C LYS A 329 -7.93 -0.27 -6.29
N THR A 330 -8.43 0.93 -6.51
CA THR A 330 -8.18 1.70 -7.73
C THR A 330 -7.39 2.94 -7.36
N LEU A 331 -6.33 3.22 -8.09
CA LEU A 331 -5.49 4.41 -7.95
C LEU A 331 -5.40 5.10 -9.31
N THR A 332 -5.55 6.41 -9.31
CA THR A 332 -5.17 7.28 -10.43
C THR A 332 -3.89 7.99 -10.02
N LEU A 333 -2.87 7.92 -10.88
CA LEU A 333 -1.54 8.47 -10.63
C LEU A 333 -1.38 9.80 -11.40
N PRO A 334 -0.64 10.78 -10.86
CA PRO A 334 0.03 10.74 -9.55
C PRO A 334 -0.96 10.91 -8.38
N THR A 335 -0.63 10.33 -7.23
CA THR A 335 -1.37 10.51 -5.97
C THR A 335 -0.43 10.39 -4.78
N GLN A 336 -0.91 10.70 -3.57
CA GLN A 336 -0.09 10.59 -2.36
C GLN A 336 0.40 9.15 -2.15
N GLY A 337 1.71 8.98 -2.06
CA GLY A 337 2.40 7.70 -1.96
C GLY A 337 2.50 6.94 -3.29
N CYS A 338 2.32 7.62 -4.42
CA CYS A 338 2.60 7.22 -5.80
C CYS A 338 2.76 8.51 -6.64
N GLU A 339 3.82 9.27 -6.37
CA GLU A 339 3.97 10.66 -6.81
C GLU A 339 4.26 10.85 -8.30
N ASN A 340 4.52 9.78 -9.05
CA ASN A 340 4.69 9.80 -10.50
C ASN A 340 3.99 8.61 -11.19
N ASP A 341 3.95 8.63 -12.52
CA ASP A 341 3.38 7.60 -13.40
C ASP A 341 4.46 6.83 -14.17
N GLU A 342 5.73 6.90 -13.75
CA GLU A 342 6.88 6.40 -14.50
C GLU A 342 7.11 4.89 -14.36
N ALA A 343 6.12 4.12 -13.88
CA ALA A 343 6.26 2.69 -13.66
C ALA A 343 6.50 1.93 -14.99
N GLN A 344 7.50 1.06 -15.00
CA GLN A 344 7.87 0.21 -16.15
C GLN A 344 7.83 -1.28 -15.83
N SER A 345 7.90 -1.63 -14.54
CA SER A 345 7.85 -3.02 -14.08
C SER A 345 7.22 -3.09 -12.69
N LEU A 346 6.89 -4.30 -12.24
CA LEU A 346 6.39 -4.50 -10.89
C LEU A 346 6.96 -5.76 -10.24
N SER A 347 6.91 -5.81 -8.90
CA SER A 347 7.14 -7.03 -8.14
C SER A 347 6.00 -7.30 -7.15
N LEU A 348 5.73 -8.58 -6.92
CA LEU A 348 4.65 -9.08 -6.09
C LEU A 348 5.21 -9.78 -4.85
N SER A 349 4.64 -9.48 -3.69
CA SER A 349 4.91 -10.16 -2.42
C SER A 349 3.62 -10.30 -1.64
N GLY A 350 3.31 -11.48 -1.10
CA GLY A 350 2.09 -11.70 -0.29
C GLY A 350 0.78 -11.49 -1.06
N ILE A 351 0.74 -11.81 -2.35
CA ILE A 351 -0.43 -11.62 -3.21
C ILE A 351 -1.16 -12.95 -3.44
N SER A 352 -2.45 -12.99 -3.17
CA SER A 352 -3.27 -14.20 -3.32
C SER A 352 -3.55 -14.54 -4.78
N LYS A 353 -3.71 -15.84 -5.05
CA LYS A 353 -4.22 -16.38 -6.32
C LYS A 353 -5.53 -15.70 -6.73
N GLY A 354 -5.68 -15.49 -8.04
CA GLY A 354 -6.86 -14.87 -8.62
C GLY A 354 -6.96 -13.37 -8.38
N THR A 355 -5.87 -12.73 -7.95
CA THR A 355 -5.74 -11.27 -7.99
C THR A 355 -5.50 -10.83 -9.43
N ARG A 356 -6.24 -9.81 -9.89
CA ARG A 356 -6.01 -9.14 -11.16
C ARG A 356 -5.47 -7.74 -10.92
N ILE A 357 -4.43 -7.36 -11.65
CA ILE A 357 -3.89 -6.01 -11.72
C ILE A 357 -4.09 -5.51 -13.14
N THR A 358 -4.72 -4.37 -13.33
CA THR A 358 -4.85 -3.72 -14.64
C THR A 358 -4.19 -2.35 -14.57
N LEU A 359 -3.25 -2.14 -15.48
CA LEU A 359 -2.47 -0.91 -15.63
C LEU A 359 -2.96 -0.20 -16.87
N PHE A 360 -3.20 1.11 -16.78
CA PHE A 360 -3.66 1.93 -17.89
C PHE A 360 -2.74 3.13 -18.04
N ASP A 361 -2.47 3.52 -19.28
CA ASP A 361 -1.90 4.83 -19.61
C ASP A 361 -2.92 5.92 -19.26
N ASN A 362 -4.18 5.74 -19.68
CA ASN A 362 -5.22 6.72 -19.40
C ASN A 362 -5.69 6.71 -17.92
N GLY A 363 -5.60 7.87 -17.24
CA GLY A 363 -6.08 8.05 -15.86
C GLY A 363 -7.58 7.77 -15.63
N GLY A 364 -8.40 7.89 -16.68
CA GLY A 364 -9.82 7.53 -16.69
C GLY A 364 -10.08 6.02 -16.76
N GLY A 365 -9.05 5.20 -17.03
CA GLY A 365 -9.16 3.76 -17.21
C GLY A 365 -9.70 3.37 -18.59
N SER A 366 -9.56 4.25 -19.58
CA SER A 366 -9.95 3.96 -20.96
C SER A 366 -9.15 2.77 -21.51
N ARG A 367 -9.82 1.91 -22.28
CA ARG A 367 -9.21 0.81 -23.05
C ARG A 367 -9.05 1.12 -24.53
N ALA A 368 -9.19 2.39 -24.89
CA ALA A 368 -8.84 2.92 -26.21
C ALA A 368 -7.38 3.39 -26.28
N ASP A 369 -6.63 3.26 -25.18
CA ASP A 369 -5.20 3.55 -25.11
C ASP A 369 -4.44 2.33 -24.56
N ASP A 370 -3.13 2.45 -24.34
CA ASP A 370 -2.31 1.38 -23.79
C ASP A 370 -2.81 0.85 -22.43
N TYR A 371 -2.91 -0.48 -22.31
CA TYR A 371 -3.16 -1.13 -21.03
C TYR A 371 -2.57 -2.53 -20.96
N ALA A 372 -2.32 -2.99 -19.73
CA ALA A 372 -1.88 -4.35 -19.44
C ALA A 372 -2.77 -4.99 -18.38
N ILE A 373 -3.11 -6.26 -18.58
CA ILE A 373 -3.85 -7.09 -17.62
C ILE A 373 -2.91 -8.16 -17.08
N ILE A 374 -2.73 -8.20 -15.77
CA ILE A 374 -1.91 -9.18 -15.06
C ILE A 374 -2.83 -10.02 -14.17
N ASP A 375 -2.83 -11.34 -14.35
CA ASP A 375 -3.55 -12.28 -13.48
C ASP A 375 -2.56 -13.14 -12.70
N VAL A 376 -2.71 -13.16 -11.37
CA VAL A 376 -1.89 -13.97 -10.47
C VAL A 376 -2.46 -15.39 -10.38
N LYS A 377 -1.65 -16.39 -10.71
CA LYS A 377 -2.08 -17.79 -10.94
C LYS A 377 -1.93 -18.71 -9.73
N ARG A 378 -1.10 -18.33 -8.76
CA ARG A 378 -0.94 -19.01 -7.46
C ARG A 378 -0.77 -18.01 -6.32
N ASP A 379 -0.87 -18.47 -5.09
CA ASP A 379 -0.54 -17.65 -3.93
C ASP A 379 0.98 -17.36 -3.92
N ILE A 380 1.32 -16.09 -3.76
CA ILE A 380 2.70 -15.60 -3.62
C ILE A 380 2.96 -15.36 -2.14
N GLY A 381 3.95 -16.04 -1.56
CA GLY A 381 4.31 -15.88 -0.16
C GLY A 381 4.75 -14.46 0.20
N ILE A 382 4.61 -14.06 1.47
CA ILE A 382 5.00 -12.72 1.96
C ILE A 382 6.51 -12.46 1.86
N LYS A 383 7.32 -13.53 1.82
CA LYS A 383 8.78 -13.46 1.61
C LYS A 383 9.21 -13.76 0.18
N GLU A 384 8.27 -14.05 -0.72
CA GLU A 384 8.54 -14.22 -2.14
C GLU A 384 8.51 -12.88 -2.87
N HIS A 385 9.29 -12.78 -3.95
CA HIS A 385 9.32 -11.61 -4.82
C HIS A 385 9.22 -12.08 -6.29
N VAL A 386 8.00 -12.13 -6.81
CA VAL A 386 7.77 -12.44 -8.24
C VAL A 386 7.86 -11.15 -9.04
N VAL A 387 8.70 -11.14 -10.07
CA VAL A 387 8.94 -9.95 -10.91
C VAL A 387 8.21 -10.06 -12.23
N ILE A 388 7.49 -9.00 -12.58
CA ILE A 388 6.98 -8.74 -13.92
C ILE A 388 7.89 -7.68 -14.52
N SER A 389 8.76 -8.08 -15.45
CA SER A 389 9.91 -7.31 -15.90
C SER A 389 9.59 -6.08 -16.76
N SER A 390 8.47 -6.10 -17.46
CA SER A 390 7.97 -5.03 -18.34
C SER A 390 6.45 -5.15 -18.47
N PHE A 391 5.76 -4.03 -18.70
CA PHE A 391 4.32 -4.04 -19.00
C PHE A 391 4.00 -4.20 -20.49
N GLU A 392 5.01 -4.18 -21.34
CA GLU A 392 4.86 -4.17 -22.80
C GLU A 392 5.12 -5.53 -23.47
N GLN A 393 5.23 -6.58 -22.66
CA GLN A 393 5.51 -7.93 -23.13
C GLN A 393 4.50 -8.91 -22.56
N ASN A 394 3.90 -9.71 -23.45
CA ASN A 394 3.05 -10.83 -23.03
C ASN A 394 3.91 -11.92 -22.40
N SER A 395 3.49 -12.46 -21.26
CA SER A 395 4.14 -13.59 -20.61
C SER A 395 3.12 -14.46 -19.87
N ASN A 396 3.41 -15.75 -19.76
CA ASN A 396 2.57 -16.72 -19.06
C ASN A 396 3.46 -17.80 -18.44
N ASN A 397 3.46 -17.89 -17.12
CA ASN A 397 4.25 -18.86 -16.37
C ASN A 397 3.43 -19.43 -15.21
N ALA A 398 4.07 -20.10 -14.25
CA ALA A 398 3.37 -20.69 -13.11
C ALA A 398 2.81 -19.64 -12.13
N ASP A 399 3.43 -18.45 -12.07
CA ASP A 399 3.15 -17.42 -11.08
C ASP A 399 2.06 -16.45 -11.55
N TYR A 400 2.16 -16.02 -12.81
CA TYR A 400 1.27 -15.02 -13.39
C TYR A 400 1.11 -15.19 -14.90
N GLN A 401 0.13 -14.48 -15.44
CA GLN A 401 0.07 -14.13 -16.86
C GLN A 401 -0.07 -12.62 -17.00
N ILE A 402 0.54 -12.05 -18.03
CA ILE A 402 0.38 -10.66 -18.44
C ILE A 402 -0.01 -10.60 -19.91
N VAL A 403 -1.04 -9.81 -20.21
CA VAL A 403 -1.50 -9.50 -21.56
C VAL A 403 -1.43 -7.99 -21.75
N TYR A 404 -0.57 -7.57 -22.68
CA TYR A 404 -0.40 -6.18 -23.10
C TYR A 404 -1.20 -5.89 -24.37
N ILE A 405 -1.93 -4.78 -24.32
CA ILE A 405 -2.70 -4.22 -25.41
C ILE A 405 -2.08 -2.87 -25.78
N ARG A 406 -1.29 -2.90 -26.85
CA ARG A 406 -0.49 -1.78 -27.35
C ARG A 406 -1.31 -0.80 -28.16
N ASN A 407 -1.17 0.49 -27.87
CA ASN A 407 -1.45 1.61 -28.73
C ASN A 407 -0.13 2.29 -29.13
N ASN A 408 0.59 2.84 -28.15
CA ASN A 408 1.93 3.41 -28.27
C ASN A 408 2.92 2.69 -27.34
N ASN A 409 3.02 3.11 -26.08
CA ASN A 409 3.91 2.63 -25.02
C ASN A 409 3.23 2.80 -23.65
N LEU A 410 3.30 1.77 -22.80
CA LEU A 410 2.76 1.80 -21.44
C LEU A 410 3.86 2.00 -20.38
N ASN A 411 5.07 1.52 -20.67
CA ASN A 411 6.18 1.65 -19.75
C ASN A 411 6.50 3.14 -19.55
N GLY A 412 6.49 3.59 -18.29
CA GLY A 412 6.77 4.98 -17.94
C GLY A 412 5.58 5.91 -18.03
N LYS A 413 4.37 5.39 -18.25
CA LYS A 413 3.14 6.18 -18.42
C LYS A 413 1.93 5.63 -17.66
N VAL A 414 2.12 4.84 -16.62
CA VAL A 414 1.00 4.20 -15.91
C VAL A 414 0.24 5.25 -15.09
N SER A 415 -0.79 5.88 -15.63
CA SER A 415 -1.60 6.86 -14.87
C SER A 415 -2.80 6.25 -14.14
N ARG A 416 -3.08 4.94 -14.27
CA ARG A 416 -4.08 4.26 -13.41
C ARG A 416 -3.74 2.80 -13.14
N VAL A 417 -3.97 2.37 -11.90
CA VAL A 417 -3.83 0.98 -11.46
C VAL A 417 -5.15 0.50 -10.83
N GLN A 418 -5.65 -0.63 -11.31
CA GLN A 418 -6.83 -1.30 -10.75
C GLN A 418 -6.45 -2.69 -10.25
N VAL A 419 -6.61 -2.93 -8.95
CA VAL A 419 -6.41 -4.21 -8.30
C VAL A 419 -7.77 -4.79 -7.91
N GLY A 420 -8.07 -5.98 -8.43
CA GLY A 420 -9.33 -6.67 -8.26
C GLY A 420 -9.18 -8.18 -8.30
N ARG A 421 -10.24 -8.88 -8.71
CA ARG A 421 -10.24 -10.33 -8.88
C ARG A 421 -10.29 -10.70 -10.36
N THR A 422 -9.56 -11.75 -10.72
CA THR A 422 -9.67 -12.39 -12.03
C THR A 422 -11.05 -13.04 -12.15
N PRO A 423 -11.87 -12.67 -13.15
CA PRO A 423 -13.18 -13.29 -13.35
C PRO A 423 -13.05 -14.78 -13.71
N GLY A 424 -13.80 -15.64 -13.00
CA GLY A 424 -13.83 -17.09 -13.25
C GLY A 424 -14.65 -17.51 -14.48
N ASN A 425 -15.47 -16.60 -15.02
CA ASN A 425 -16.27 -16.78 -16.23
C ASN A 425 -15.73 -15.91 -17.38
N PHE A 426 -16.53 -15.68 -18.43
CA PHE A 426 -16.17 -14.87 -19.60
C PHE A 426 -16.77 -13.45 -19.56
N SER A 427 -17.16 -12.96 -18.38
CA SER A 427 -17.73 -11.62 -18.22
C SER A 427 -16.79 -10.47 -18.63
N ASP A 428 -15.48 -10.73 -18.67
CA ASP A 428 -14.42 -9.80 -19.13
C ASP A 428 -13.91 -10.10 -20.54
N ALA A 429 -14.57 -11.01 -21.27
CA ALA A 429 -14.22 -11.32 -22.66
C ALA A 429 -14.22 -10.05 -23.51
N ALA A 430 -13.18 -9.88 -24.31
CA ALA A 430 -12.95 -8.70 -25.12
C ALA A 430 -12.01 -8.99 -26.31
N ILE A 431 -12.08 -8.12 -27.31
CA ILE A 431 -11.28 -8.14 -28.53
C ILE A 431 -10.64 -6.75 -28.69
N ALA A 432 -9.33 -6.69 -28.89
CA ALA A 432 -8.63 -5.46 -29.26
C ALA A 432 -8.45 -5.40 -30.78
N ALA A 433 -8.91 -4.32 -31.41
CA ALA A 433 -8.81 -4.06 -32.84
C ALA A 433 -7.63 -3.14 -33.16
N TYR A 434 -6.94 -3.41 -34.27
CA TYR A 434 -5.70 -2.74 -34.63
C TYR A 434 -5.71 -2.23 -36.06
N GLU A 435 -5.08 -1.09 -36.28
CA GLU A 435 -4.94 -0.45 -37.59
C GLU A 435 -3.98 -1.23 -38.51
N GLY A 436 -3.01 -1.95 -37.96
CA GLY A 436 -2.07 -2.76 -38.73
C GLY A 436 -2.46 -4.23 -38.80
N ASN A 437 -1.87 -4.97 -39.75
CA ASN A 437 -1.98 -6.43 -39.78
C ASN A 437 -1.22 -7.06 -38.59
N SER A 438 -1.62 -8.25 -38.16
CA SER A 438 -0.97 -9.02 -37.08
C SER A 438 -0.87 -8.27 -35.73
N ALA A 439 -1.90 -7.49 -35.39
CA ALA A 439 -1.95 -6.64 -34.21
C ALA A 439 -0.76 -5.66 -34.13
N SER A 440 -0.35 -5.10 -35.28
CA SER A 440 0.65 -4.05 -35.39
C SER A 440 0.01 -2.66 -35.49
N GLN A 441 0.84 -1.62 -35.50
CA GLN A 441 0.42 -0.20 -35.45
C GLN A 441 -0.38 0.11 -34.18
N ASN A 442 -1.30 1.07 -34.25
CA ASN A 442 -2.04 1.59 -33.11
C ASN A 442 -3.25 0.71 -32.78
N LEU A 443 -3.69 0.82 -31.53
CA LEU A 443 -4.96 0.27 -31.08
C LEU A 443 -6.06 1.18 -31.62
N ASP A 444 -7.01 0.61 -32.35
CA ASP A 444 -8.20 1.34 -32.75
C ASP A 444 -9.19 1.40 -31.59
N CYS A 445 -9.58 0.24 -31.04
CA CYS A 445 -10.41 0.16 -29.86
C CYS A 445 -10.42 -1.23 -29.21
N THR A 446 -10.95 -1.32 -27.99
CA THR A 446 -11.27 -2.59 -27.33
C THR A 446 -12.79 -2.79 -27.29
N ILE A 447 -13.24 -3.90 -27.87
CA ILE A 447 -14.66 -4.25 -28.01
C ILE A 447 -15.00 -5.36 -27.01
N PRO A 448 -16.01 -5.18 -26.14
CA PRO A 448 -16.52 -6.25 -25.29
C PRO A 448 -16.93 -7.46 -26.12
N PHE A 449 -16.71 -8.66 -25.60
CA PHE A 449 -17.09 -9.92 -26.26
C PHE A 449 -17.79 -10.90 -25.31
N ASN A 450 -18.40 -10.34 -24.26
CA ASN A 450 -19.12 -11.02 -23.20
C ASN A 450 -20.65 -11.07 -23.42
N SER A 451 -21.14 -10.59 -24.56
CA SER A 451 -22.58 -10.51 -24.84
C SER A 451 -22.84 -10.37 -26.34
N THR A 452 -24.10 -10.60 -26.75
CA THR A 452 -24.52 -10.37 -28.13
C THR A 452 -24.88 -8.90 -28.35
N HIS A 453 -24.19 -8.24 -29.27
CA HIS A 453 -24.42 -6.85 -29.62
C HIS A 453 -23.76 -6.52 -30.97
N ASN A 454 -24.08 -5.34 -31.49
CA ASN A 454 -23.49 -4.83 -32.73
C ASN A 454 -22.76 -3.52 -32.44
N VAL A 455 -21.68 -3.25 -33.18
CA VAL A 455 -20.89 -2.04 -33.06
C VAL A 455 -20.76 -1.39 -34.42
N LYS A 456 -21.21 -0.13 -34.53
CA LYS A 456 -20.79 0.77 -35.60
C LYS A 456 -19.41 1.29 -35.21
N MET A 457 -18.39 1.08 -36.04
CA MET A 457 -17.02 1.46 -35.69
C MET A 457 -16.89 2.98 -35.59
N LYS A 458 -17.66 3.76 -36.36
CA LYS A 458 -17.75 5.20 -36.14
C LYS A 458 -18.76 5.59 -35.05
N ASN A 459 -18.46 6.64 -34.28
CA ASN A 459 -19.37 7.31 -33.34
C ASN A 459 -19.91 6.40 -32.22
N ASN A 460 -19.03 5.61 -31.60
CA ASN A 460 -19.38 4.78 -30.44
C ASN A 460 -18.61 5.22 -29.18
N SER A 461 -19.01 4.71 -28.03
CA SER A 461 -18.35 4.98 -26.74
C SER A 461 -17.08 4.15 -26.49
N LEU A 462 -16.69 3.28 -27.42
CA LEU A 462 -15.51 2.41 -27.35
C LEU A 462 -14.26 3.08 -27.94
N GLY A 463 -14.43 4.17 -28.70
CA GLY A 463 -13.34 4.96 -29.26
C GLY A 463 -12.82 4.52 -30.63
N CYS A 464 -13.51 3.60 -31.33
CA CYS A 464 -13.04 3.11 -32.63
C CYS A 464 -13.07 4.23 -33.71
N SER A 465 -12.08 4.26 -34.62
CA SER A 465 -11.83 5.35 -35.58
C SER A 465 -12.48 5.16 -36.95
N ASN A 466 -13.07 3.99 -37.23
CA ASN A 466 -13.74 3.60 -38.48
C ASN A 466 -12.79 3.47 -39.70
N ASP A 467 -12.97 2.42 -40.50
CA ASP A 467 -12.24 2.18 -41.76
C ASP A 467 -10.71 2.04 -41.63
N GLU A 468 -10.19 1.77 -40.43
CA GLU A 468 -8.75 1.58 -40.23
C GLU A 468 -8.41 0.17 -39.72
N ILE A 469 -9.39 -0.56 -39.16
CA ILE A 469 -9.15 -1.88 -38.57
C ILE A 469 -8.71 -2.90 -39.63
N ARG A 470 -7.57 -3.55 -39.38
CA ARG A 470 -6.96 -4.57 -40.23
C ARG A 470 -6.74 -5.91 -39.54
N SER A 471 -6.67 -5.92 -38.22
CA SER A 471 -6.50 -7.16 -37.45
C SER A 471 -7.09 -7.05 -36.06
N VAL A 472 -7.22 -8.18 -35.37
CA VAL A 472 -7.67 -8.20 -33.98
C VAL A 472 -6.87 -9.17 -33.13
N LYS A 473 -6.72 -8.83 -31.85
CA LYS A 473 -6.28 -9.72 -30.78
C LYS A 473 -7.49 -10.09 -29.93
N ILE A 474 -7.90 -11.35 -29.96
CA ILE A 474 -8.91 -11.89 -29.07
C ILE A 474 -8.25 -12.06 -27.71
N ILE A 475 -8.63 -11.24 -26.73
CA ILE A 475 -8.01 -11.23 -25.39
C ILE A 475 -8.51 -12.45 -24.61
N LYS A 476 -9.83 -12.66 -24.63
CA LYS A 476 -10.52 -13.78 -23.97
C LYS A 476 -11.87 -14.01 -24.66
N ALA A 477 -12.25 -15.27 -24.86
CA ALA A 477 -13.51 -15.63 -25.53
C ALA A 477 -13.96 -17.05 -25.16
N LYS A 478 -15.28 -17.28 -25.12
CA LYS A 478 -15.88 -18.60 -24.87
C LYS A 478 -15.98 -19.41 -26.16
N ALA A 479 -15.77 -20.73 -26.11
CA ALA A 479 -16.04 -21.62 -27.24
C ALA A 479 -17.48 -21.47 -27.75
N GLY A 480 -17.66 -21.50 -29.08
CA GLY A 480 -18.96 -21.37 -29.73
C GLY A 480 -19.42 -19.93 -29.95
N THR A 481 -18.73 -18.94 -29.40
CA THR A 481 -18.98 -17.53 -29.76
C THR A 481 -18.43 -17.23 -31.16
N SER A 482 -18.91 -16.14 -31.75
CA SER A 482 -18.39 -15.67 -33.03
C SER A 482 -18.53 -14.17 -33.18
N PHE A 483 -17.72 -13.59 -34.05
CA PHE A 483 -17.92 -12.22 -34.50
C PHE A 483 -17.78 -12.12 -36.01
N THR A 484 -18.44 -11.13 -36.60
CA THR A 484 -18.39 -10.84 -38.03
C THR A 484 -18.02 -9.38 -38.23
N MET A 485 -17.01 -9.11 -39.03
CA MET A 485 -16.61 -7.76 -39.43
C MET A 485 -17.03 -7.51 -40.89
N THR A 486 -17.47 -6.30 -41.21
CA THR A 486 -17.83 -5.89 -42.57
C THR A 486 -17.51 -4.43 -42.82
N GLY A 487 -17.33 -4.08 -44.11
CA GLY A 487 -16.90 -2.76 -44.49
C GLY A 487 -18.00 -1.71 -44.60
N HIS A 488 -19.26 -2.11 -44.80
CA HIS A 488 -20.31 -1.14 -45.03
C HIS A 488 -20.86 -0.57 -43.70
N PRO A 489 -20.98 0.77 -43.52
CA PRO A 489 -21.42 1.39 -42.27
C PRO A 489 -22.84 1.04 -41.77
N ASP A 490 -23.70 0.52 -42.66
CA ASP A 490 -25.04 0.03 -42.31
C ASP A 490 -25.06 -1.43 -41.82
N GLY A 491 -23.91 -2.12 -41.89
CA GLY A 491 -23.75 -3.53 -41.55
C GLY A 491 -24.03 -4.52 -42.70
N SER A 492 -24.34 -4.05 -43.91
CA SER A 492 -24.52 -4.90 -45.07
C SER A 492 -23.20 -5.53 -45.54
N PHE A 493 -23.28 -6.73 -46.13
CA PHE A 493 -22.10 -7.47 -46.59
C PHE A 493 -21.70 -7.17 -48.04
N SER A 494 -22.18 -6.06 -48.61
CA SER A 494 -21.94 -5.68 -50.01
C SER A 494 -20.45 -5.52 -50.34
N GLN A 495 -19.71 -4.94 -49.40
CA GLN A 495 -18.25 -4.75 -49.44
C GLN A 495 -17.46 -5.99 -48.98
N GLY A 496 -18.15 -7.05 -48.55
CA GLY A 496 -17.54 -8.27 -48.01
C GLY A 496 -17.68 -8.38 -46.51
N ARG A 497 -17.38 -9.58 -45.99
CA ARG A 497 -17.39 -9.88 -44.57
C ARG A 497 -16.32 -10.90 -44.23
N THR A 498 -15.93 -10.90 -42.96
CA THR A 498 -15.12 -11.96 -42.38
C THR A 498 -15.75 -12.44 -41.10
N ILE A 499 -16.03 -13.74 -41.04
CA ILE A 499 -16.61 -14.40 -39.87
C ILE A 499 -15.48 -15.10 -39.13
N VAL A 500 -15.39 -14.85 -37.82
CA VAL A 500 -14.47 -15.55 -36.93
C VAL A 500 -15.28 -16.33 -35.92
N THR A 501 -15.16 -17.66 -35.96
CA THR A 501 -15.81 -18.59 -35.02
C THR A 501 -14.78 -19.10 -34.01
N ILE A 502 -15.10 -19.02 -32.73
CA ILE A 502 -14.26 -19.50 -31.64
C ILE A 502 -14.52 -20.98 -31.42
N LYS A 503 -13.49 -21.83 -31.61
CA LYS A 503 -13.61 -23.29 -31.54
C LYS A 503 -13.37 -23.85 -30.14
N ARG A 504 -12.56 -23.17 -29.33
CA ARG A 504 -12.30 -23.52 -27.92
C ARG A 504 -12.19 -22.28 -27.06
N ASP A 505 -12.30 -22.44 -25.74
CA ASP A 505 -12.15 -21.35 -24.79
C ASP A 505 -10.77 -20.69 -24.97
N ILE A 506 -10.78 -19.39 -25.27
CA ILE A 506 -9.59 -18.56 -25.39
C ILE A 506 -9.32 -17.93 -24.03
N THR A 507 -8.34 -18.45 -23.32
CA THR A 507 -7.83 -17.92 -22.05
C THR A 507 -6.43 -17.33 -22.17
N TRP A 508 -5.82 -17.43 -23.35
CA TRP A 508 -4.56 -16.80 -23.73
C TRP A 508 -4.75 -16.13 -25.10
N PRO A 509 -4.22 -14.91 -25.35
CA PRO A 509 -4.59 -14.15 -26.54
C PRO A 509 -4.30 -14.85 -27.87
N VAL A 510 -5.25 -14.75 -28.80
CA VAL A 510 -5.13 -15.24 -30.18
C VAL A 510 -5.24 -14.06 -31.14
N VAL A 511 -4.30 -13.96 -32.09
CA VAL A 511 -4.30 -12.88 -33.08
C VAL A 511 -4.90 -13.37 -34.40
N ILE A 512 -5.94 -12.68 -34.86
CA ILE A 512 -6.44 -12.77 -36.23
C ILE A 512 -5.63 -11.78 -37.06
N LYS A 513 -4.71 -12.29 -37.88
CA LYS A 513 -3.66 -11.48 -38.50
C LYS A 513 -4.16 -10.51 -39.58
N SER A 514 -5.25 -10.87 -40.24
CA SER A 514 -5.88 -10.12 -41.32
C SER A 514 -7.30 -10.65 -41.48
N PHE A 515 -8.20 -9.82 -41.97
CA PHE A 515 -9.57 -10.19 -42.34
C PHE A 515 -9.67 -10.65 -43.79
N ASN A 516 -8.60 -10.63 -44.57
CA ASN A 516 -8.63 -10.96 -46.00
C ASN A 516 -8.38 -12.44 -46.32
N THR A 517 -8.03 -13.26 -45.32
CA THR A 517 -7.62 -14.65 -45.53
C THR A 517 -8.46 -15.61 -44.69
N SER A 518 -9.03 -16.62 -45.34
CA SER A 518 -9.68 -17.74 -44.66
C SER A 518 -8.65 -18.74 -44.15
N TYR A 519 -8.80 -19.20 -42.92
CA TYR A 519 -7.98 -20.26 -42.35
C TYR A 519 -8.69 -20.90 -41.16
N GLU A 520 -8.21 -22.06 -40.75
CA GLU A 520 -8.72 -22.73 -39.56
C GLU A 520 -7.56 -23.32 -38.77
N ASN A 521 -7.65 -23.23 -37.45
CA ASN A 521 -6.74 -23.89 -36.52
C ASN A 521 -7.52 -24.45 -35.33
N ASN A 522 -6.83 -24.77 -34.24
CA ASN A 522 -7.46 -25.32 -33.03
C ASN A 522 -8.27 -24.27 -32.25
N ASP A 523 -7.93 -23.00 -32.38
CA ASP A 523 -8.54 -21.88 -31.64
C ASP A 523 -9.74 -21.30 -32.38
N VAL A 524 -9.60 -21.10 -33.68
CA VAL A 524 -10.55 -20.31 -34.49
C VAL A 524 -10.73 -20.88 -35.89
N ARG A 525 -11.89 -20.59 -36.48
CA ARG A 525 -12.15 -20.68 -37.92
C ARG A 525 -12.45 -19.28 -38.45
N VAL A 526 -11.69 -18.85 -39.45
CA VAL A 526 -11.81 -17.54 -40.10
C VAL A 526 -12.27 -17.74 -41.53
N GLU A 527 -13.38 -17.10 -41.90
CA GLU A 527 -14.04 -17.25 -43.19
C GLU A 527 -14.21 -15.85 -43.82
N ALA A 528 -13.31 -15.49 -44.73
CA ALA A 528 -13.30 -14.23 -45.46
C ALA A 528 -13.99 -14.37 -46.83
N SER A 529 -14.85 -13.40 -47.19
CA SER A 529 -15.54 -13.40 -48.49
C SER A 529 -14.88 -12.51 -49.54
N LYS A 530 -14.41 -11.32 -49.13
CA LYS A 530 -13.72 -10.31 -49.95
C LYS A 530 -12.73 -9.58 -49.05
N SER A 531 -11.80 -8.84 -49.66
CA SER A 531 -10.88 -7.99 -48.91
C SER A 531 -11.63 -6.86 -48.19
N ILE A 532 -11.47 -6.77 -46.87
CA ILE A 532 -12.05 -5.72 -46.01
C ILE A 532 -11.05 -5.12 -45.00
N ASP A 533 -9.77 -5.54 -45.03
CA ASP A 533 -8.71 -4.91 -44.22
C ASP A 533 -8.65 -3.40 -44.45
N GLY A 534 -8.74 -2.62 -43.38
CA GLY A 534 -8.68 -1.15 -43.44
C GLY A 534 -9.91 -0.56 -44.14
N GLN A 535 -11.05 -1.25 -44.04
CA GLN A 535 -12.34 -0.78 -44.52
C GLN A 535 -13.46 -1.11 -43.54
N ILE A 536 -13.15 -1.64 -42.34
CA ILE A 536 -14.17 -2.14 -41.42
C ILE A 536 -14.93 -0.97 -40.79
N SER A 537 -16.23 -0.92 -41.04
CA SER A 537 -17.15 0.05 -40.45
C SER A 537 -18.18 -0.56 -39.50
N PHE A 538 -18.39 -1.88 -39.51
CA PHE A 538 -19.41 -2.53 -38.69
C PHE A 538 -19.01 -3.92 -38.19
N GLY A 539 -19.37 -4.23 -36.95
CA GLY A 539 -19.13 -5.52 -36.31
C GLY A 539 -20.38 -6.12 -35.67
N TYR A 540 -20.60 -7.41 -35.88
CA TYR A 540 -21.61 -8.22 -35.18
C TYR A 540 -20.91 -9.15 -34.20
N PHE A 541 -21.22 -9.05 -32.91
CA PHE A 541 -20.58 -9.83 -31.87
C PHE A 541 -21.62 -10.75 -31.23
N LYS A 542 -21.38 -12.06 -31.28
CA LYS A 542 -22.17 -13.09 -30.59
C LYS A 542 -21.35 -13.66 -29.44
N GLY A 543 -21.17 -12.86 -28.39
CA GLY A 543 -20.45 -13.24 -27.18
C GLY A 543 -21.27 -14.10 -26.20
N ALA A 544 -20.60 -14.67 -25.20
CA ALA A 544 -21.23 -15.46 -24.14
C ALA A 544 -21.15 -14.69 -22.80
N GLN A 545 -22.26 -14.67 -22.05
CA GLN A 545 -22.35 -14.04 -20.73
C GLN A 545 -21.59 -14.81 -19.64
#